data_AF-A0A4Y2L002-F1
#
_entry.id   AF-A0A4Y2L002-F1
#
_cell.length_a   1.000
_cell.length_b   1.000
_cell.length_c   1.000
_cell.angle_alpha   90.00
_cell.angle_beta   90.00
_cell.angle_gamma   90.00
#
_symmetry.space_group_name_H-M   'P 1'
#
loop_
_entity.id
_entity.type
_entity.pdbx_description
1 polymer ?
#
loop_
_entity_poly.entity_id
_entity_poly.type
_entity_poly.pdbx_seq_one_letter_code
_entity_poly.pdbx_strand_id
1 'polypeptide(L)'
;MSTSNYLKSVNCAEIAPFSSIRRLQWLFNPPTASWWGGFWERLVGVIKQILRRVLRKAFSSYEEMVTVLCDTESIINFRPLSHVSKRDSELIPLIPNSFLQDFWQTVFLI
;
A
#
# COMPACT_ATOMS: atom_id res chain seq x y z
N MET A 1 0.34 -13.08 20.31
CA MET A 1 -0.42 -11.90 20.81
C MET A 1 -0.76 -11.01 19.62
N SER A 2 -1.41 -11.54 18.58
CA SER A 2 -2.86 -11.56 18.34
C SER A 2 -3.51 -10.17 18.26
N THR A 3 -3.29 -9.50 17.12
CA THR A 3 -4.05 -8.34 16.63
C THR A 3 -5.55 -8.62 16.46
N SER A 4 -6.00 -9.87 16.63
CA SER A 4 -7.39 -10.31 16.49
C SER A 4 -8.38 -9.58 17.41
N ASN A 5 -7.95 -9.09 18.57
CA ASN A 5 -8.88 -8.48 19.55
C ASN A 5 -9.35 -7.07 19.17
N TYR A 6 -8.56 -6.30 18.40
CA TYR A 6 -8.92 -4.94 18.03
C TYR A 6 -9.99 -4.87 16.94
N LEU A 7 -10.09 -5.91 16.10
CA LEU A 7 -11.13 -5.99 15.07
C LEU A 7 -12.48 -6.44 15.62
N LYS A 8 -12.52 -7.06 16.81
CA LYS A 8 -13.79 -7.42 17.47
C LYS A 8 -14.58 -6.20 17.96
N SER A 9 -13.88 -5.11 18.29
CA SER A 9 -14.50 -3.84 18.67
C SER A 9 -14.87 -2.97 17.47
N VAL A 10 -14.52 -3.37 16.25
CA VAL A 10 -14.89 -2.61 15.05
C VAL A 10 -16.39 -2.80 14.80
N ASN A 11 -17.14 -1.71 14.95
CA ASN A 11 -18.58 -1.71 14.76
C ASN A 11 -18.92 -1.78 13.26
N CYS A 12 -19.15 -2.98 12.75
CA CYS A 12 -19.52 -3.21 11.36
C CYS A 12 -20.83 -2.51 10.98
N ALA A 13 -21.73 -2.27 11.94
CA ALA A 13 -23.00 -1.55 11.70
C ALA A 13 -22.78 -0.05 11.45
N GLU A 14 -21.74 0.54 12.03
CA GLU A 14 -21.37 1.95 11.78
C GLU A 14 -20.66 2.12 10.43
N ILE A 15 -19.92 1.11 9.99
CA ILE A 15 -19.17 1.14 8.72
C ILE A 15 -20.06 0.80 7.52
N ALA A 16 -21.07 -0.04 7.71
CA ALA A 16 -22.04 -0.44 6.68
C ALA A 16 -22.72 0.74 5.92
N PRO A 17 -23.16 1.84 6.57
CA PRO A 17 -23.72 2.98 5.84
C PRO A 17 -22.68 3.67 4.94
N PHE A 18 -21.44 3.84 5.40
CA PHE A 18 -20.36 4.43 4.59
C PHE A 18 -19.96 3.55 3.41
N SER A 19 -19.96 2.22 3.61
CA SER A 19 -19.65 1.28 2.53
C SER A 19 -20.74 1.27 1.46
N SER A 20 -22.02 1.40 1.87
CA SER A 20 -23.17 1.44 0.97
C SER A 20 -23.15 2.67 0.04
N ILE A 21 -22.78 3.83 0.57
CA ILE A 21 -22.64 5.08 -0.21
C ILE A 21 -21.58 4.93 -1.32
N ARG A 22 -20.53 4.15 -1.08
CA ARG A 22 -19.40 3.95 -2.01
C ARG A 22 -19.47 2.63 -2.79
N ARG A 23 -20.56 1.87 -2.68
CA ARG A 23 -20.70 0.51 -3.24
C ARG A 23 -19.54 -0.42 -2.85
N LEU A 24 -18.98 -0.25 -1.66
CA LEU A 24 -17.91 -1.06 -1.12
C LEU A 24 -18.48 -2.28 -0.41
N GLN A 25 -18.03 -3.47 -0.81
CA GLN A 25 -18.33 -4.73 -0.11
C GLN A 25 -17.15 -5.08 0.80
N TRP A 26 -17.41 -5.21 2.09
CA TRP A 26 -16.41 -5.68 3.05
C TRP A 26 -16.40 -7.21 3.08
N LEU A 27 -15.26 -7.80 2.69
CA LEU A 27 -15.05 -9.24 2.70
C LEU A 27 -13.92 -9.57 3.68
N PHE A 28 -14.23 -10.35 4.71
CA PHE A 28 -13.24 -10.82 5.66
C PHE A 28 -12.60 -12.13 5.19
N ASN A 29 -11.31 -12.28 5.44
CA ASN A 29 -10.62 -13.53 5.16
C ASN A 29 -11.23 -14.68 5.99
N PRO A 30 -11.51 -15.85 5.39
CA PRO A 30 -11.98 -17.00 6.13
C PRO A 30 -10.99 -17.38 7.24
N PRO A 31 -11.45 -17.81 8.42
CA PRO A 31 -10.56 -18.19 9.53
C PRO A 31 -9.60 -19.34 9.17
N THR A 32 -9.99 -20.18 8.22
CA THR A 32 -9.20 -21.33 7.74
C THR A 32 -8.24 -20.95 6.60
N ALA A 33 -8.37 -19.77 6.01
CA ALA A 33 -7.62 -19.34 4.82
C ALA A 33 -6.56 -18.29 5.16
N SER A 34 -5.66 -18.62 6.07
CA SER A 34 -4.58 -17.71 6.53
C SER A 34 -3.70 -17.20 5.39
N TRP A 35 -3.56 -17.95 4.30
CA TRP A 35 -2.77 -17.56 3.13
C TRP A 35 -3.34 -16.37 2.34
N TRP A 36 -4.64 -16.05 2.48
CA TRP A 36 -5.26 -14.91 1.78
C TRP A 36 -4.69 -13.56 2.25
N GLY A 37 -4.16 -13.50 3.47
CA GLY A 37 -3.54 -12.30 4.02
C GLY A 37 -2.08 -12.08 3.57
N GLY A 38 -1.44 -13.09 2.97
CA GLY A 38 0.02 -13.09 2.80
C GLY A 38 0.56 -11.95 1.93
N PHE A 39 -0.21 -11.49 0.94
CA PHE A 39 0.14 -10.32 0.13
C PHE A 39 0.23 -9.05 0.99
N TRP A 40 -0.80 -8.79 1.79
CA TRP A 40 -0.85 -7.62 2.68
C TRP A 40 0.22 -7.69 3.77
N GLU A 41 0.46 -8.86 4.34
CA GLU A 41 1.52 -9.06 5.33
C GLU A 41 2.89 -8.73 4.74
N ARG A 42 3.16 -9.19 3.51
CA ARG A 42 4.41 -8.87 2.80
C ARG A 42 4.52 -7.37 2.52
N LEU A 43 3.45 -6.72 2.09
CA LEU A 43 3.43 -5.26 1.86
C LEU A 43 3.72 -4.48 3.16
N VAL A 44 3.07 -4.85 4.27
CA VAL A 44 3.33 -4.27 5.60
C VAL A 44 4.78 -4.50 6.01
N GLY A 45 5.35 -5.67 5.69
CA GLY A 45 6.77 -5.97 5.90
C GLY A 45 7.71 -5.02 5.17
N VAL A 46 7.42 -4.71 3.90
CA VAL A 46 8.19 -3.76 3.08
C VAL A 46 8.13 -2.35 3.66
N ILE A 47 6.92 -1.86 3.99
CA ILE A 47 6.72 -0.54 4.60
C ILE A 47 7.54 -0.44 5.90
N LYS A 48 7.40 -1.42 6.80
CA LYS A 48 8.17 -1.46 8.05
C LYS A 48 9.68 -1.51 7.84
N GLN A 49 10.16 -2.10 6.75
CA GLN A 49 11.59 -2.14 6.44
C GLN A 49 12.10 -0.75 6.01
N ILE A 50 11.34 -0.04 5.16
CA ILE A 50 11.68 1.32 4.73
C ILE A 50 11.65 2.26 5.94
N LEU A 51 10.57 2.24 6.72
CA LEU A 51 10.42 3.06 7.92
C LEU A 51 11.57 2.85 8.91
N ARG A 52 11.97 1.60 9.18
CA ARG A 52 13.12 1.30 10.06
C ARG A 52 14.43 1.88 9.55
N ARG A 53 14.63 1.95 8.23
CA ARG A 53 15.83 2.54 7.61
C ARG A 53 15.82 4.07 7.67
N VAL A 54 14.66 4.68 7.48
CA VAL A 54 14.49 6.15 7.49
C VAL A 54 14.54 6.70 8.92
N LEU A 55 13.69 6.18 9.81
CA LEU A 55 13.52 6.70 11.17
C LEU A 55 14.68 6.32 12.10
N ARG A 56 15.31 5.16 11.91
CA ARG A 56 16.38 4.62 12.78
C ARG A 56 16.05 4.71 14.27
N LYS A 57 16.61 5.71 14.98
CA LYS A 57 16.40 5.99 16.43
C LYS A 57 15.69 7.32 16.70
N ALA A 58 15.20 8.00 15.66
CA ALA A 58 14.51 9.27 15.81
C ALA A 58 13.10 9.05 16.38
N PHE A 59 12.72 9.89 17.34
CA PHE A 59 11.32 10.08 17.71
C PHE A 59 10.76 11.15 16.78
N SER A 60 9.83 10.75 15.91
CA SER A 60 9.18 11.67 14.99
C SER A 60 7.86 12.17 15.56
N SER A 61 7.59 13.45 15.34
CA SER A 61 6.27 14.02 15.56
C SER A 61 5.25 13.42 14.59
N TYR A 62 3.96 13.64 14.84
CA TYR A 62 2.89 13.16 13.97
C TYR A 62 3.06 13.65 12.52
N GLU A 63 3.32 14.95 12.33
CA GLU A 63 3.50 15.58 11.01
C GLU A 63 4.71 15.01 10.25
N GLU A 64 5.83 14.78 10.96
CA GLU A 64 7.00 14.14 10.39
C GLU A 64 6.70 12.70 9.98
N MET A 65 5.92 11.96 10.77
CA MET A 65 5.56 10.58 10.44
C MET A 65 4.62 10.50 9.23
N VAL A 66 3.68 11.44 9.09
CA VAL A 66 2.84 11.56 7.88
C VAL A 66 3.73 11.79 6.65
N THR A 67 4.69 12.71 6.75
CA THR A 67 5.61 13.02 5.64
C THR A 67 6.45 11.79 5.25
N VAL A 68 7.04 11.11 6.24
CA VAL A 68 7.82 9.88 6.01
C VAL A 68 6.97 8.76 5.39
N LEU A 69 5.69 8.66 5.77
CA LEU A 69 4.77 7.70 5.17
C LEU A 69 4.47 8.04 3.70
N CYS A 70 4.25 9.31 3.36
CA CYS A 70 4.09 9.75 1.97
C CYS A 70 5.33 9.42 1.12
N ASP A 71 6.53 9.66 1.65
CA ASP A 71 7.77 9.29 0.96
C ASP A 71 7.90 7.77 0.78
N THR A 72 7.53 7.01 1.82
CA THR A 72 7.54 5.54 1.77
C THR A 72 6.55 5.00 0.73
N GLU A 73 5.35 5.58 0.67
CA GLU A 73 4.34 5.26 -0.35
C GLU A 73 4.89 5.52 -1.75
N SER A 74 5.46 6.72 -1.98
CA SER A 74 6.08 7.09 -3.26
C SER A 74 7.13 6.06 -3.68
N ILE A 75 8.05 5.69 -2.79
CA ILE A 75 9.09 4.68 -3.07
C ILE A 75 8.50 3.34 -3.49
N ILE A 76 7.46 2.86 -2.80
CA ILE A 76 6.80 1.59 -3.12
C ILE A 76 6.09 1.70 -4.48
N ASN A 77 5.37 2.80 -4.69
CA ASN A 77 4.59 3.02 -5.90
C ASN A 77 5.44 3.27 -7.13
N PHE A 78 6.68 3.77 -7.01
CA PHE A 78 7.63 3.95 -8.12
C PHE A 78 8.55 2.75 -8.36
N ARG A 79 8.48 1.70 -7.53
CA ARG A 79 9.35 0.54 -7.67
C ARG A 79 8.98 -0.29 -8.91
N PRO A 80 9.92 -0.56 -9.85
CA PRO A 80 9.66 -1.43 -10.99
C PRO A 80 9.19 -2.84 -10.57
N LEU A 81 8.09 -3.29 -11.18
CA LEU A 81 7.58 -4.66 -11.12
C LEU A 81 8.15 -5.53 -12.24
N SER A 82 8.48 -4.92 -13.39
CA SER A 82 9.10 -5.62 -14.53
C SER A 82 10.60 -5.34 -14.61
N HIS A 83 11.28 -6.12 -15.46
CA HIS A 83 12.68 -5.92 -15.77
C HIS A 83 12.92 -4.52 -16.35
N VAL A 84 13.88 -3.79 -15.78
CA VAL A 84 14.35 -2.51 -16.32
C VAL A 84 15.36 -2.80 -17.42
N SER A 85 14.99 -2.52 -18.67
CA SER A 85 15.89 -2.74 -19.80
C SER A 85 17.08 -1.77 -19.75
N LYS A 86 18.27 -2.22 -20.17
CA LYS A 86 19.49 -1.39 -20.25
C LYS A 86 19.61 -0.60 -21.55
N ARG A 87 18.70 -0.82 -22.50
CA ARG A 87 18.65 -0.14 -23.78
C ARG A 87 17.49 0.84 -23.73
N ASP A 88 17.77 2.12 -23.89
CA ASP A 88 16.80 3.21 -23.68
C ASP A 88 15.58 3.20 -24.63
N SER A 89 15.56 2.32 -25.63
CA SER A 89 14.67 2.47 -26.78
C SER A 89 13.38 1.65 -26.79
N GLU A 90 13.12 0.69 -25.89
CA GLU A 90 11.99 -0.24 -26.14
C GLU A 90 11.09 -0.60 -24.96
N LEU A 91 11.50 -0.48 -23.69
CA LEU A 91 10.67 -1.01 -22.58
C LEU A 91 10.63 -0.08 -21.37
N ILE A 92 9.49 0.59 -21.18
CA ILE A 92 9.14 1.30 -19.94
C ILE A 92 8.82 0.24 -18.88
N PRO A 93 9.49 0.25 -17.71
CA PRO A 93 9.19 -0.72 -16.67
C PRO A 93 7.79 -0.48 -16.10
N LEU A 94 7.04 -1.57 -15.92
CA LEU A 94 5.74 -1.53 -15.27
C LEU A 94 5.94 -1.26 -13.78
N ILE A 95 5.19 -0.31 -13.24
CA ILE A 95 5.37 0.23 -11.88
C ILE A 95 3.98 0.26 -11.22
N PRO A 96 3.81 0.02 -9.90
CA PRO A 96 2.48 -0.02 -9.28
C PRO A 96 1.64 1.22 -9.55
N ASN A 97 2.27 2.40 -9.56
CA ASN A 97 1.61 3.66 -9.85
C ASN A 97 0.94 3.69 -11.23
N SER A 98 1.43 2.93 -12.22
CA SER A 98 0.83 2.87 -13.55
C SER A 98 -0.53 2.18 -13.58
N PHE A 99 -0.93 1.48 -12.51
CA PHE A 99 -2.27 0.92 -12.37
C PHE A 99 -3.25 1.87 -11.68
N LEU A 100 -2.72 2.84 -10.93
CA LEU A 100 -3.50 3.82 -10.18
C LEU A 100 -3.75 5.09 -10.99
N GLN A 101 -2.77 5.47 -11.81
CA GLN A 101 -2.87 6.56 -12.75
C GLN A 101 -3.31 6.00 -14.10
N ASP A 102 -4.34 6.60 -14.71
CA ASP A 102 -4.73 6.23 -16.07
C ASP A 102 -3.51 6.37 -16.98
N PHE A 103 -3.09 5.24 -17.59
CA PHE A 103 -1.87 5.04 -18.39
C PHE A 103 -1.67 6.08 -19.53
N TRP A 104 -2.66 6.93 -19.77
CA TRP A 104 -2.75 7.87 -20.88
C TRP A 104 -2.29 9.30 -20.54
N GLN A 105 -2.02 9.66 -19.29
CA GLN A 105 -1.57 11.03 -18.96
C GLN A 105 -0.06 11.21 -18.97
N THR A 106 0.73 10.16 -18.72
CA THR A 106 2.20 10.30 -18.59
C THR A 106 2.93 10.39 -19.93
N VAL A 107 2.30 10.01 -21.04
CA VAL A 107 2.89 10.06 -22.39
C VAL A 107 2.70 11.45 -23.05
N PHE A 108 1.82 12.31 -22.52
CA PHE A 108 1.52 13.63 -23.11
C PHE A 108 2.05 14.83 -22.32
N LEU A 109 2.80 14.61 -21.22
CA LEU A 109 3.40 15.68 -20.42
C LEU A 109 4.93 15.56 -20.28
N ILE A 110 5.59 15.07 -21.33
CA ILE A 110 7.01 15.30 -21.59
C ILE A 110 7.14 15.73 -23.05
#